data_AF-A0AAF0UDG3-F1
#
_entry.id   AF-A0AAF0UDG3-F1
#
_cell.length_a   1.000
_cell.length_b   1.000
_cell.length_c   1.000
_cell.angle_alpha   90.00
_cell.angle_beta   90.00
_cell.angle_gamma   90.00
#
_symmetry.space_group_name_H-M   'P 1'
#
loop_
_entity.id
_entity.type
_entity.pdbx_description
1 polymer ?
#
loop_
_entity_poly.entity_id
_entity_poly.type
_entity_poly.pdbx_seq_one_letter_code
_entity_poly.pdbx_strand_id
1 'polypeptide(L)'
;MGLPELESMAPAIGVSVPVLRFLLCFIATIPVSFLHRFVPSATSRHLYAAVTGAVLSYLSFGFSSNLHFFGPMLLGYASMVLCRRYCGIITYIAAFGYLIGCHVYYMSGDAWKEGGIDATGALMVITLKIISSVINYQDGLLKEEDLRESQKKNRLLELPSLLEYVGFCLCCGSHFAGPVYEMKDYLEWTERKGLWKPSEKGKPSPFGSTLRALLQAAICMGLYLYLVPHFPLSRFTDPVYHEWGFFKRLGYQYMAGFTARWKYYFIWSISEAAIIISGLGFSGWTNSSPPKPRWDRAKNVDVLGVELAMSSVQLPLVWNIQVSTWLRHYVYERLVQKGRKPGFFQLLATQAVSAVWHGLYPGYIIFFVQSALMIAGSRVIYRWQQATKGTMFEKILVAMNFAYTLLILNYSAVGFMVLSLHETLTAYGSVYYIGTIIPILLILLSKVIKPPRPATSKARKAE
;
A
#
# COMPACT_ATOMS: atom_id res chain seq x y z
N MET A 1 20.49 12.68 -23.32
CA MET A 1 20.83 11.67 -24.35
C MET A 1 19.68 10.69 -24.41
N GLY A 2 18.85 10.77 -25.47
CA GLY A 2 17.91 9.69 -25.78
C GLY A 2 18.71 8.46 -26.21
N LEU A 3 18.33 7.28 -25.74
CA LEU A 3 18.87 6.01 -26.25
C LEU A 3 18.04 5.68 -27.49
N PRO A 4 18.59 5.75 -28.72
CA PRO A 4 17.82 5.56 -29.96
C PRO A 4 17.07 4.23 -30.01
N GLU A 5 17.58 3.22 -29.29
CA GLU A 5 16.96 1.90 -29.15
C GLU A 5 15.65 1.94 -28.33
N LEU A 6 15.52 2.82 -27.33
CA LEU A 6 14.27 2.93 -26.56
C LEU A 6 13.14 3.55 -27.38
N GLU A 7 13.47 4.46 -28.29
CA GLU A 7 12.50 5.14 -29.16
C GLU A 7 11.91 4.19 -30.21
N SER A 8 12.65 3.18 -30.64
CA SER A 8 12.15 2.12 -31.53
C SER A 8 11.44 0.99 -30.79
N MET A 9 11.92 0.61 -29.60
CA MET A 9 11.34 -0.48 -28.81
C MET A 9 9.99 -0.12 -28.20
N ALA A 10 9.82 1.09 -27.63
CA ALA A 10 8.62 1.43 -26.87
C ALA A 10 7.31 1.35 -27.69
N PRO A 11 7.24 1.90 -28.93
CA PRO A 11 6.06 1.73 -29.78
C PRO A 11 5.79 0.26 -30.15
N ALA A 12 6.83 -0.54 -30.35
CA ALA A 12 6.70 -1.95 -30.76
C ALA A 12 6.02 -2.83 -29.69
N ILE A 13 6.12 -2.46 -28.41
CA ILE A 13 5.47 -3.14 -27.28
C ILE A 13 4.27 -2.35 -26.71
N GLY A 14 3.86 -1.26 -27.37
CA GLY A 14 2.67 -0.49 -27.01
C GLY A 14 2.78 0.33 -25.71
N VAL A 15 3.99 0.77 -25.32
CA VAL A 15 4.17 1.66 -24.17
C VAL A 15 4.92 2.94 -24.55
N SER A 16 4.82 3.98 -23.72
CA SER A 16 5.63 5.18 -23.90
C SER A 16 7.09 4.96 -23.48
N VAL A 17 8.02 5.73 -24.05
CA VAL A 17 9.45 5.66 -23.69
C VAL A 17 9.69 5.86 -22.18
N PRO A 18 9.04 6.82 -21.49
CA PRO A 18 9.17 6.97 -20.04
C PRO A 18 8.73 5.72 -19.26
N VAL A 19 7.64 5.07 -19.69
CA VAL A 19 7.13 3.84 -19.05
C VAL A 19 8.11 2.69 -19.24
N LEU A 20 8.62 2.49 -20.46
CA LEU A 20 9.64 1.45 -20.71
C LEU A 20 10.90 1.68 -19.88
N ARG A 21 11.39 2.92 -19.85
CA ARG A 21 12.58 3.31 -19.08
C ARG A 21 12.41 3.04 -17.58
N PHE A 22 11.25 3.41 -17.02
CA PHE A 22 10.91 3.08 -15.64
C PHE A 22 10.87 1.57 -15.42
N LEU A 23 10.20 0.79 -16.28
CA LEU A 23 10.08 -0.66 -16.12
C LEU A 23 11.43 -1.38 -16.15
N LEU A 24 12.34 -0.96 -17.04
CA LEU A 24 13.70 -1.51 -17.10
C LEU A 24 14.46 -1.25 -15.79
N CYS A 25 14.45 -0.02 -15.30
CA CYS A 25 15.09 0.33 -14.03
C CYS A 25 14.43 -0.37 -12.83
N PHE A 26 13.10 -0.52 -12.88
CA PHE A 26 12.33 -1.17 -11.84
C PHE A 26 12.63 -2.67 -11.78
N ILE A 27 12.74 -3.36 -12.92
CA ILE A 27 13.20 -4.76 -12.98
C ILE A 27 14.65 -4.87 -12.53
N ALA A 28 15.51 -3.90 -12.89
CA ALA A 28 16.91 -3.86 -12.44
C ALA A 28 17.07 -3.77 -10.91
N THR A 29 16.03 -3.38 -10.16
CA THR A 29 16.05 -3.45 -8.70
C THR A 29 16.27 -4.87 -8.18
N ILE A 30 15.89 -5.91 -8.92
CA ILE A 30 16.06 -7.32 -8.52
C ILE A 30 17.55 -7.73 -8.48
N PRO A 31 18.32 -7.67 -9.60
CA PRO A 31 19.75 -8.01 -9.56
C PRO A 31 20.55 -7.06 -8.66
N VAL A 32 20.20 -5.78 -8.61
CA VAL A 32 20.86 -4.82 -7.70
C VAL A 32 20.59 -5.19 -6.23
N SER A 33 19.38 -5.61 -5.91
CA SER A 33 19.03 -6.09 -4.56
C SER A 33 19.75 -7.39 -4.21
N PHE A 34 19.91 -8.31 -5.17
CA PHE A 34 20.70 -9.52 -4.99
C PHE A 34 22.15 -9.21 -4.63
N LEU A 35 22.78 -8.28 -5.36
CA LEU A 35 24.16 -7.88 -5.14
C LEU A 35 24.40 -7.26 -3.75
N HIS A 36 23.37 -6.61 -3.17
CA HIS A 36 23.45 -6.04 -1.83
C HIS A 36 23.86 -7.08 -0.76
N ARG A 37 23.53 -8.36 -0.96
CA ARG A 37 23.87 -9.45 -0.01
C ARG A 37 25.37 -9.65 0.19
N PHE A 38 26.16 -9.30 -0.82
CA PHE A 38 27.61 -9.49 -0.82
C PHE A 38 28.37 -8.30 -0.24
N VAL A 39 27.67 -7.21 0.09
CA VAL A 39 28.28 -6.02 0.66
C VAL A 39 28.70 -6.28 2.12
N PRO A 40 29.99 -6.13 2.47
CA PRO A 40 30.56 -6.75 3.68
C PRO A 40 30.25 -6.00 4.98
N SER A 41 30.36 -4.67 5.00
CA SER A 41 30.19 -3.84 6.22
C SER A 41 28.81 -3.18 6.28
N ALA A 42 28.37 -2.77 7.47
CA ALA A 42 27.10 -2.05 7.64
C ALA A 42 27.13 -0.70 6.92
N THR A 43 28.20 0.09 7.12
CA THR A 43 28.43 1.36 6.41
C THR A 43 28.38 1.20 4.90
N SER A 44 29.05 0.18 4.36
CA SER A 44 29.04 -0.10 2.92
C SER A 44 27.64 -0.50 2.43
N ARG A 45 26.83 -1.19 3.25
CA ARG A 45 25.44 -1.54 2.91
C ARG A 45 24.54 -0.30 2.84
N HIS A 46 24.69 0.63 3.76
CA HIS A 46 23.98 1.91 3.70
C HIS A 46 24.37 2.72 2.47
N LEU A 47 25.68 2.82 2.19
CA LEU A 47 26.19 3.50 0.99
C LEU A 47 25.70 2.83 -0.30
N TYR A 48 25.74 1.50 -0.36
CA TYR A 48 25.24 0.73 -1.49
C TYR A 48 23.75 1.00 -1.74
N ALA A 49 22.93 0.96 -0.69
CA ALA A 49 21.50 1.24 -0.78
C ALA A 49 21.24 2.67 -1.27
N ALA A 50 21.97 3.66 -0.75
CA ALA A 50 21.85 5.06 -1.15
C ALA A 50 22.24 5.28 -2.62
N VAL A 51 23.42 4.81 -3.02
CA VAL A 51 23.98 5.03 -4.36
C VAL A 51 23.15 4.31 -5.42
N THR A 52 22.88 3.01 -5.23
CA THR A 52 22.14 2.25 -6.24
C THR A 52 20.70 2.72 -6.37
N GLY A 53 20.07 3.12 -5.27
CA GLY A 53 18.79 3.78 -5.23
C GLY A 53 18.76 5.07 -6.05
N ALA A 54 19.69 5.99 -5.74
CA ALA A 54 19.82 7.27 -6.43
C ALA A 54 20.09 7.09 -7.93
N VAL A 55 21.00 6.17 -8.30
CA VAL A 55 21.34 5.90 -9.70
C VAL A 55 20.14 5.35 -10.47
N LEU A 56 19.48 4.31 -9.97
CA LEU A 56 18.30 3.77 -10.65
C LEU A 56 17.17 4.82 -10.73
N SER A 57 16.99 5.62 -9.68
CA SER A 57 15.95 6.65 -9.65
C SER A 57 16.25 7.79 -10.62
N TYR A 58 17.51 8.22 -10.72
CA TYR A 58 17.99 9.16 -11.75
C TYR A 58 17.80 8.59 -13.16
N LEU A 59 18.16 7.34 -13.36
CA LEU A 59 17.96 6.64 -14.63
C LEU A 59 16.48 6.46 -14.97
N SER A 60 15.56 6.51 -14.02
CA SER A 60 14.13 6.36 -14.29
C SER A 60 13.45 7.70 -14.55
N PHE A 61 13.71 8.68 -13.69
CA PHE A 61 12.94 9.92 -13.64
C PHE A 61 13.73 11.18 -14.02
N GLY A 62 15.06 11.07 -14.17
CA GLY A 62 15.94 12.20 -14.46
C GLY A 62 16.31 13.05 -13.25
N PHE A 63 17.20 14.03 -13.46
CA PHE A 63 17.77 14.87 -12.40
C PHE A 63 16.71 15.69 -11.65
N SER A 64 15.89 16.45 -12.38
CA SER A 64 14.89 17.37 -11.80
C SER A 64 13.96 16.62 -10.86
N SER A 65 13.40 15.50 -11.32
CA SER A 65 12.49 14.67 -10.53
C SER A 65 13.13 14.16 -9.23
N ASN A 66 14.43 13.85 -9.24
CA ASN A 66 15.13 13.35 -8.06
C ASN A 66 15.38 14.43 -7.00
N LEU A 67 15.48 15.71 -7.40
CA LEU A 67 15.57 16.83 -6.44
C LEU A 67 14.34 16.89 -5.53
N HIS A 68 13.17 16.47 -6.02
CA HIS A 68 11.94 16.42 -5.23
C HIS A 68 11.98 15.37 -4.12
N PHE A 69 12.84 14.36 -4.19
CA PHE A 69 13.01 13.41 -3.09
C PHE A 69 13.89 14.00 -1.97
N PHE A 70 14.95 14.72 -2.34
CA PHE A 70 15.93 15.23 -1.37
C PHE A 70 15.36 16.30 -0.45
N GLY A 71 14.47 17.18 -0.93
CA GLY A 71 13.86 18.24 -0.12
C GLY A 71 13.20 17.69 1.15
N PRO A 72 12.16 16.84 1.04
CA PRO A 72 11.50 16.21 2.19
C PRO A 72 12.43 15.36 3.06
N MET A 73 13.42 14.68 2.46
CA MET A 73 14.41 13.90 3.22
C MET A 73 15.24 14.81 4.14
N LEU A 74 15.78 15.90 3.60
CA LEU A 74 16.60 16.84 4.35
C LEU A 74 15.79 17.54 5.44
N LEU A 75 14.56 17.96 5.13
CA LEU A 75 13.64 18.55 6.11
C LEU A 75 13.30 17.56 7.24
N GLY A 76 13.03 16.30 6.89
CA GLY A 76 12.78 15.24 7.87
C GLY A 76 13.97 15.03 8.80
N TYR A 77 15.18 14.89 8.24
CA TYR A 77 16.40 14.73 9.03
C TYR A 77 16.71 15.95 9.91
N ALA A 78 16.63 17.15 9.34
CA ALA A 78 16.85 18.40 10.07
C ALA A 78 15.87 18.55 11.24
N SER A 79 14.60 18.14 11.08
CA SER A 79 13.62 18.19 12.17
C SER A 79 14.03 17.29 13.34
N MET A 80 14.60 16.11 13.09
CA MET A 80 15.09 15.20 14.14
C MET A 80 16.25 15.80 14.92
N VAL A 81 17.18 16.46 14.21
CA VAL A 81 18.38 17.11 14.80
C VAL A 81 17.99 18.35 15.61
N LEU A 82 17.12 19.20 15.07
CA LEU A 82 16.83 20.52 15.62
C LEU A 82 15.71 20.50 16.66
N CYS A 83 14.72 19.61 16.54
CA CYS A 83 13.51 19.66 17.35
C CYS A 83 12.88 18.28 17.60
N ARG A 84 13.63 17.34 18.20
CA ARG A 84 13.15 15.95 18.46
C ARG A 84 11.76 15.88 19.11
N ARG A 85 11.40 16.82 19.98
CA ARG A 85 10.08 16.83 20.66
C ARG A 85 8.90 17.02 19.69
N TYR A 86 9.10 17.73 18.58
CA TYR A 86 8.04 18.07 17.62
C TYR A 86 8.34 17.61 16.18
N CYS A 87 9.45 16.90 15.97
CA CYS A 87 9.93 16.53 14.64
C CYS A 87 8.90 15.73 13.83
N GLY A 88 8.11 14.86 14.46
CA GLY A 88 7.08 14.07 13.78
C GLY A 88 5.98 14.91 13.16
N ILE A 89 5.41 15.88 13.90
CA ILE A 89 4.33 16.74 13.33
C ILE A 89 4.88 17.70 12.29
N ILE A 90 6.09 18.25 12.51
CA ILE A 90 6.79 19.11 11.54
C ILE A 90 6.98 18.35 10.22
N THR A 91 7.55 17.15 10.30
CA THR A 91 7.79 16.31 9.13
C THR A 91 6.50 15.86 8.47
N TYR A 92 5.48 15.51 9.24
CA TYR A 92 4.20 15.08 8.70
C TYR A 92 3.59 16.18 7.83
N ILE A 93 3.49 17.41 8.35
CA ILE A 93 2.92 18.55 7.62
C ILE A 93 3.82 18.91 6.42
N ALA A 94 5.13 19.01 6.61
CA ALA A 94 6.06 19.40 5.55
C ALA A 94 6.08 18.38 4.40
N ALA A 95 6.19 17.08 4.70
CA ALA A 95 6.30 16.04 3.69
C ALA A 95 4.97 15.82 2.94
N PHE A 96 3.83 15.80 3.64
CA PHE A 96 2.52 15.75 2.96
C PHE A 96 2.25 17.03 2.16
N GLY A 97 2.55 18.20 2.72
CA GLY A 97 2.38 19.47 2.00
C GLY A 97 3.20 19.52 0.71
N TYR A 98 4.45 19.05 0.77
CA TYR A 98 5.31 18.96 -0.41
C TYR A 98 4.80 17.93 -1.44
N LEU A 99 4.38 16.75 -0.98
CA LEU A 99 3.79 15.71 -1.84
C LEU A 99 2.54 16.23 -2.56
N ILE A 100 1.63 16.89 -1.83
CA ILE A 100 0.43 17.52 -2.40
C ILE A 100 0.81 18.57 -3.45
N GLY A 101 1.78 19.44 -3.13
CA GLY A 101 2.28 20.44 -4.08
C GLY A 101 2.79 19.80 -5.38
N CYS A 102 3.52 18.68 -5.28
CA CYS A 102 3.98 17.93 -6.45
C CYS A 102 2.82 17.29 -7.23
N HIS A 103 1.84 16.67 -6.54
CA HIS A 103 0.66 16.10 -7.19
C HIS A 103 -0.12 17.14 -8.00
N VAL A 104 -0.28 18.34 -7.45
CA VAL A 104 -0.98 19.45 -8.12
C VAL A 104 -0.14 19.98 -9.29
N TYR A 105 1.14 20.26 -9.07
CA TYR A 105 2.01 20.83 -10.09
C TYR A 105 2.20 19.92 -11.30
N TYR A 106 2.36 18.61 -11.08
CA TYR A 106 2.60 17.63 -12.15
C TYR A 106 1.32 17.00 -12.72
N MET A 107 0.14 17.36 -12.19
CA MET A 107 -1.13 16.73 -12.57
C MET A 107 -1.05 15.19 -12.54
N SER A 108 -0.36 14.64 -11.53
CA SER A 108 0.07 13.22 -11.52
C SER A 108 -1.07 12.21 -11.68
N GLY A 109 -2.27 12.58 -11.23
CA GLY A 109 -3.47 11.77 -11.40
C GLY A 109 -3.81 11.56 -12.88
N ASP A 110 -3.87 12.63 -13.67
CA ASP A 110 -4.19 12.56 -15.09
C ASP A 110 -3.14 11.74 -15.85
N ALA A 111 -1.85 11.97 -15.57
CA ALA A 111 -0.77 11.17 -16.13
C ALA A 111 -0.94 9.67 -15.80
N TRP A 112 -1.33 9.32 -14.57
CA TRP A 112 -1.57 7.93 -14.17
C TRP A 112 -2.81 7.31 -14.83
N LYS A 113 -3.89 8.10 -14.99
CA LYS A 113 -5.11 7.68 -15.68
C LYS A 113 -4.83 7.32 -17.14
N GLU A 114 -3.95 8.06 -17.79
CA GLU A 114 -3.52 7.82 -19.18
C GLU A 114 -2.47 6.70 -19.32
N GLY A 115 -2.04 6.10 -18.21
CA GLY A 115 -1.04 5.02 -18.19
C GLY A 115 0.41 5.51 -18.18
N GLY A 116 0.63 6.81 -17.97
CA GLY A 116 1.93 7.40 -17.69
C GLY A 116 2.47 7.03 -16.31
N ILE A 117 3.78 7.24 -16.13
CA ILE A 117 4.47 7.05 -14.85
C ILE A 117 5.35 8.27 -14.61
N ASP A 118 5.24 8.84 -13.41
CA ASP A 118 6.07 9.94 -12.95
C ASP A 118 6.77 9.61 -11.62
N ALA A 119 7.58 10.55 -11.14
CA ALA A 119 8.31 10.42 -9.89
C ALA A 119 7.42 10.54 -8.63
N THR A 120 6.17 11.01 -8.75
CA THR A 120 5.30 11.22 -7.59
C THR A 120 4.93 9.89 -6.92
N GLY A 121 4.83 8.79 -7.67
CA GLY A 121 4.64 7.45 -7.09
C GLY A 121 5.79 7.03 -6.15
N ALA A 122 7.04 7.32 -6.52
CA ALA A 122 8.19 7.10 -5.63
C ALA A 122 8.20 8.12 -4.46
N LEU A 123 7.79 9.36 -4.71
CA LEU A 123 7.65 10.40 -3.67
C LEU A 123 6.60 10.01 -2.61
N MET A 124 5.51 9.35 -3.03
CA MET A 124 4.51 8.82 -2.11
C MET A 124 5.13 7.81 -1.14
N VAL A 125 5.97 6.89 -1.64
CA VAL A 125 6.65 5.88 -0.82
C VAL A 125 7.67 6.51 0.12
N ILE A 126 8.52 7.41 -0.39
CA ILE A 126 9.56 8.05 0.42
C ILE A 126 8.96 8.92 1.52
N THR A 127 7.82 9.59 1.26
CA THR A 127 7.08 10.38 2.24
C THR A 127 6.70 9.53 3.45
N LEU A 128 6.15 8.33 3.23
CA LEU A 128 5.78 7.43 4.33
C LEU A 128 7.01 6.96 5.11
N LYS A 129 8.10 6.62 4.42
CA LYS A 129 9.37 6.21 5.03
C LYS A 129 9.96 7.31 5.91
N ILE A 130 10.03 8.54 5.40
CA ILE A 130 10.54 9.71 6.13
C ILE A 130 9.72 9.93 7.41
N ILE A 131 8.39 9.98 7.29
CA ILE A 131 7.51 10.21 8.44
C ILE A 131 7.65 9.09 9.47
N SER A 132 7.69 7.82 9.04
CA SER A 132 7.90 6.68 9.95
C SER A 132 9.19 6.83 10.74
N SER A 133 10.31 7.09 10.05
CA SER A 133 11.62 7.22 10.71
C SER A 133 11.63 8.33 11.74
N VAL A 134 11.08 9.50 11.39
CA VAL A 134 11.07 10.68 12.26
C VAL A 134 10.18 10.45 13.48
N ILE A 135 8.95 9.95 13.27
CA ILE A 135 8.02 9.67 14.36
C ILE A 135 8.56 8.57 15.28
N ASN A 136 9.20 7.53 14.74
CA ASN A 136 9.80 6.48 15.56
C ASN A 136 10.94 7.01 16.45
N TYR A 137 11.71 7.98 15.97
CA TYR A 137 12.74 8.65 16.78
C TYR A 137 12.16 9.59 17.85
N GLN A 138 11.06 10.29 17.53
CA GLN A 138 10.30 11.08 18.50
C GLN A 138 9.71 10.19 19.60
N ASP A 139 9.12 9.05 19.25
CA ASP A 139 8.55 8.08 20.19
C ASP A 139 9.60 7.53 21.16
N GLY A 140 10.90 7.58 20.80
CA GLY A 140 12.01 7.25 21.70
C GLY A 140 12.15 8.17 22.93
N LEU A 141 11.44 9.30 22.98
CA LEU A 141 11.34 10.16 24.16
C LEU A 141 10.35 9.63 25.20
N LEU A 142 9.44 8.73 24.82
CA LEU A 142 8.36 8.24 25.67
C LEU A 142 8.82 7.01 26.47
N LYS A 143 8.28 6.87 27.68
CA LYS A 143 8.46 5.66 28.50
C LYS A 143 7.78 4.47 27.84
N GLU A 144 8.35 3.28 28.02
CA GLU A 144 7.84 2.07 27.37
C GLU A 144 6.40 1.72 27.76
N GLU A 145 6.04 1.94 29.03
CA GLU A 145 4.68 1.75 29.56
C GLU A 145 3.62 2.62 28.86
N ASP A 146 4.04 3.75 28.27
CA ASP A 146 3.16 4.68 27.59
C ASP A 146 2.94 4.34 26.11
N LEU A 147 3.71 3.41 25.56
CA LEU A 147 3.74 3.07 24.15
C LEU A 147 2.82 1.90 23.82
N ARG A 148 2.22 1.95 22.62
CA ARG A 148 1.54 0.80 22.03
C ARG A 148 2.55 -0.23 21.53
N GLU A 149 2.14 -1.47 21.35
CA GLU A 149 3.01 -2.57 20.87
C GLU A 149 3.71 -2.24 19.54
N SER A 150 3.01 -1.62 18.59
CA SER A 150 3.60 -1.15 17.32
C SER A 150 4.71 -0.11 17.55
N GLN A 151 4.51 0.82 18.47
CA GLN A 151 5.48 1.85 18.83
C GLN A 151 6.68 1.26 19.58
N LYS A 152 6.46 0.37 20.55
CA LYS A 152 7.54 -0.35 21.25
C LYS A 152 8.43 -1.10 20.28
N LYS A 153 7.82 -1.78 19.30
CA LYS A 153 8.53 -2.51 18.27
C LYS A 153 9.42 -1.57 17.45
N ASN A 154 8.90 -0.43 17.00
CA ASN A 154 9.53 0.38 15.96
C ASN A 154 10.32 1.60 16.47
N ARG A 155 10.18 2.00 17.74
CA ARG A 155 10.84 3.20 18.30
C ARG A 155 12.35 3.16 18.09
N LEU A 156 12.92 4.33 17.83
CA LEU A 156 14.36 4.55 17.73
C LEU A 156 14.81 5.37 18.94
N LEU A 157 15.72 4.81 19.74
CA LEU A 157 16.27 5.50 20.91
C LEU A 157 17.35 6.50 20.51
N GLU A 158 18.14 6.13 19.51
CA GLU A 158 19.26 6.91 18.97
C GLU A 158 18.90 7.51 17.61
N LEU A 159 19.54 8.64 17.29
CA LEU A 159 19.38 9.32 16.01
C LEU A 159 20.13 8.51 14.95
N PRO A 160 19.48 8.07 13.85
CA PRO A 160 20.21 7.44 12.76
C PRO A 160 21.22 8.39 12.15
N SER A 161 22.38 7.86 11.74
CA SER A 161 23.34 8.64 10.97
C SER A 161 22.71 9.10 9.65
N LEU A 162 23.23 10.20 9.07
CA LEU A 162 22.72 10.69 7.79
C LEU A 162 22.82 9.62 6.69
N LEU A 163 23.89 8.83 6.71
CA LEU A 163 24.10 7.74 5.76
C LEU A 163 23.06 6.62 5.93
N GLU A 164 22.78 6.21 7.17
CA GLU A 164 21.71 5.24 7.47
C GLU A 164 20.36 5.75 6.98
N TYR A 165 20.03 7.01 7.26
CA TYR A 165 18.76 7.62 6.89
C TYR A 165 18.59 7.74 5.36
N VAL A 166 19.62 8.18 4.65
CA VAL A 166 19.61 8.27 3.18
C VAL A 166 19.56 6.88 2.55
N GLY A 167 20.36 5.93 3.05
CA GLY A 167 20.35 4.55 2.60
C GLY A 167 18.99 3.88 2.84
N PHE A 168 18.35 4.16 3.97
CA PHE A 168 16.98 3.73 4.26
C PHE A 168 16.00 4.29 3.23
N CYS A 169 15.99 5.61 3.03
CA CYS A 169 15.05 6.29 2.13
C CYS A 169 15.18 5.78 0.69
N LEU A 170 16.41 5.70 0.17
CA LEU A 170 16.68 5.41 -1.23
C LEU A 170 16.89 3.92 -1.55
N CYS A 171 16.86 3.02 -0.58
CA CYS A 171 17.06 1.59 -0.81
C CYS A 171 16.24 1.06 -2.01
N CYS A 172 16.96 0.62 -3.05
CA CYS A 172 16.45 0.38 -4.39
C CYS A 172 15.24 -0.55 -4.46
N GLY A 173 15.23 -1.64 -3.69
CA GLY A 173 14.12 -2.60 -3.67
C GLY A 173 12.79 -2.05 -3.12
N SER A 174 12.78 -0.83 -2.54
CA SER A 174 11.55 -0.20 -2.03
C SER A 174 11.26 1.20 -2.53
N HIS A 175 12.28 1.97 -2.93
CA HIS A 175 12.14 3.41 -3.26
C HIS A 175 11.07 3.69 -4.33
N PHE A 176 10.94 2.80 -5.31
CA PHE A 176 10.08 3.01 -6.48
C PHE A 176 8.59 2.86 -6.22
N ALA A 177 8.19 1.77 -5.57
CA ALA A 177 6.77 1.40 -5.41
C ALA A 177 6.46 0.73 -4.06
N GLY A 178 7.37 0.87 -3.09
CA GLY A 178 7.34 0.11 -1.84
C GLY A 178 7.91 -1.31 -2.04
N PRO A 179 7.74 -2.22 -1.06
CA PRO A 179 7.03 -2.02 0.21
C PRO A 179 7.67 -0.95 1.12
N VAL A 180 6.84 -0.22 1.86
CA VAL A 180 7.31 0.62 2.98
C VAL A 180 7.67 -0.29 4.15
N TYR A 181 8.86 -0.12 4.72
CA TYR A 181 9.28 -0.87 5.91
C TYR A 181 9.80 0.10 6.98
N GLU A 182 9.98 -0.43 8.18
CA GLU A 182 10.38 0.35 9.34
C GLU A 182 11.90 0.57 9.37
N MET A 183 12.32 1.76 9.80
CA MET A 183 13.74 2.13 9.90
C MET A 183 14.52 1.15 10.78
N LYS A 184 13.92 0.69 11.88
CA LYS A 184 14.54 -0.30 12.77
C LYS A 184 14.81 -1.63 12.08
N ASP A 185 13.86 -2.14 11.29
CA ASP A 185 14.03 -3.38 10.52
C ASP A 185 15.16 -3.21 9.49
N TYR A 186 15.26 -2.04 8.86
CA TYR A 186 16.35 -1.72 7.94
C TYR A 186 17.72 -1.72 8.63
N LEU A 187 17.85 -1.02 9.78
CA LEU A 187 19.08 -0.96 10.56
C LEU A 187 19.52 -2.36 11.04
N GLU A 188 18.59 -3.14 11.60
CA GLU A 188 18.89 -4.50 12.05
C GLU A 188 19.33 -5.41 10.90
N TRP A 189 18.74 -5.28 9.72
CA TRP A 189 19.16 -6.02 8.54
C TRP A 189 20.56 -5.61 8.06
N THR A 190 20.83 -4.32 7.95
CA THR A 190 22.15 -3.81 7.54
C THR A 190 23.22 -4.06 8.58
N GLU A 191 22.87 -4.23 9.85
CA GLU A 191 23.83 -4.59 10.92
C GLU A 191 23.92 -6.10 11.14
N ARG A 192 23.07 -6.90 10.48
CA ARG A 192 22.92 -8.35 10.69
C ARG A 192 22.60 -8.70 12.16
N LYS A 193 21.74 -7.90 12.78
CA LYS A 193 21.21 -8.09 14.14
C LYS A 193 19.80 -8.69 14.11
N GLY A 194 19.26 -9.00 15.29
CA GLY A 194 17.89 -9.50 15.44
C GLY A 194 17.65 -10.76 14.61
N LEU A 195 16.65 -10.70 13.73
CA LEU A 195 16.26 -11.80 12.84
C LEU A 195 17.33 -12.15 11.79
N TRP A 196 18.24 -11.22 11.49
CA TRP A 196 19.28 -11.40 10.47
C TRP A 196 20.62 -11.84 11.06
N LYS A 197 20.68 -12.13 12.36
CA LYS A 197 21.85 -12.75 12.98
C LYS A 197 22.11 -14.13 12.35
N PRO A 198 23.38 -14.53 12.13
CA PRO A 198 23.69 -15.89 11.72
C PRO A 198 23.02 -16.91 12.64
N SER A 199 22.23 -17.81 12.05
CA SER A 199 21.44 -18.82 12.75
C SER A 199 22.06 -20.20 12.56
N GLU A 200 21.97 -21.06 13.57
CA GLU A 200 22.31 -22.49 13.47
C GLU A 200 21.43 -23.22 12.44
N LYS A 201 20.25 -22.66 12.12
CA LYS A 201 19.34 -23.15 11.06
C LYS A 201 19.86 -22.86 9.64
N GLY A 202 21.08 -22.34 9.51
CA GLY A 202 21.71 -21.99 8.24
C GLY A 202 21.29 -20.62 7.70
N LYS A 203 21.78 -20.28 6.51
CA LYS A 203 21.44 -19.03 5.81
C LYS A 203 20.09 -19.20 5.10
N PRO A 204 19.08 -18.33 5.37
CA PRO A 204 17.78 -18.46 4.74
C PRO A 204 17.90 -18.27 3.22
N SER A 205 17.49 -19.28 2.45
CA SER A 205 17.52 -19.21 0.98
C SER A 205 16.35 -18.37 0.44
N PRO A 206 16.61 -17.30 -0.34
CA PRO A 206 15.56 -16.45 -0.90
C PRO A 206 15.01 -16.95 -2.25
N PHE A 207 15.70 -17.89 -2.92
CA PHE A 207 15.48 -18.15 -4.35
C PHE A 207 14.09 -18.69 -4.67
N GLY A 208 13.58 -19.64 -3.88
CA GLY A 208 12.24 -20.20 -4.11
C GLY A 208 11.12 -19.16 -3.94
N SER A 209 11.21 -18.32 -2.90
CA SER A 209 10.25 -17.25 -2.67
C SER A 209 10.37 -16.12 -3.69
N THR A 210 11.59 -15.82 -4.16
CA THR A 210 11.83 -14.86 -5.24
C THR A 210 11.19 -15.36 -6.54
N LEU A 211 11.43 -16.62 -6.91
CA LEU A 211 10.83 -17.23 -8.10
C LEU A 211 9.30 -17.21 -8.04
N ARG A 212 8.71 -17.51 -6.87
CA ARG A 212 7.26 -17.41 -6.67
C ARG A 212 6.75 -15.99 -6.91
N ALA A 213 7.41 -14.96 -6.38
CA ALA A 213 7.03 -13.56 -6.58
C ALA A 213 7.16 -13.15 -8.06
N LEU A 214 8.19 -13.62 -8.76
CA LEU A 214 8.37 -13.38 -10.21
C LEU A 214 7.28 -14.07 -11.05
N LEU A 215 6.92 -15.32 -10.72
CA LEU A 215 5.81 -16.02 -11.38
C LEU A 215 4.47 -15.31 -11.13
N GLN A 216 4.22 -14.84 -9.91
CA GLN A 216 3.05 -14.03 -9.59
C GLN A 216 3.03 -12.74 -10.41
N ALA A 217 4.17 -12.04 -10.52
CA ALA A 217 4.30 -10.84 -11.34
C ALA A 217 3.96 -11.13 -12.81
N ALA A 218 4.53 -12.19 -13.39
CA ALA A 218 4.29 -12.59 -14.78
C ALA A 218 2.81 -12.91 -15.04
N ILE A 219 2.17 -13.69 -14.17
CA ILE A 219 0.73 -14.00 -14.25
C ILE A 219 -0.10 -12.71 -14.17
N CYS A 220 0.21 -11.81 -13.23
CA CYS A 220 -0.52 -10.56 -13.07
C CYS A 220 -0.41 -9.65 -14.29
N MET A 221 0.80 -9.52 -14.86
CA MET A 221 0.99 -8.74 -16.08
C MET A 221 0.26 -9.38 -17.28
N GLY A 222 0.36 -10.70 -17.44
CA GLY A 222 -0.34 -11.41 -18.52
C GLY A 222 -1.86 -11.21 -18.45
N LEU A 223 -2.45 -11.34 -17.25
CA LEU A 223 -3.88 -11.08 -17.04
C LEU A 223 -4.25 -9.61 -17.28
N TYR A 224 -3.42 -8.66 -16.83
CA TYR A 224 -3.67 -7.24 -17.08
C TYR A 224 -3.69 -6.92 -18.59
N LEU A 225 -2.66 -7.36 -19.32
CA LEU A 225 -2.55 -7.12 -20.77
C LEU A 225 -3.66 -7.78 -21.56
N TYR A 226 -4.14 -8.95 -21.11
CA TYR A 226 -5.30 -9.60 -21.70
C TYR A 226 -6.60 -8.81 -21.44
N LEU A 227 -6.82 -8.33 -20.22
CA LEU A 227 -8.09 -7.73 -19.81
C LEU A 227 -8.24 -6.25 -20.21
N VAL A 228 -7.15 -5.47 -20.21
CA VAL A 228 -7.20 -4.01 -20.40
C VAL A 228 -7.85 -3.56 -21.72
N PRO A 229 -7.69 -4.25 -22.87
CA PRO A 229 -8.38 -3.87 -24.12
C PRO A 229 -9.89 -4.11 -24.06
N HIS A 230 -10.37 -5.03 -23.21
CA HIS A 230 -11.79 -5.35 -23.08
C HIS A 230 -12.51 -4.41 -22.10
N PHE A 231 -11.80 -3.91 -21.09
CA PHE A 231 -12.36 -3.06 -20.04
C PHE A 231 -11.65 -1.69 -19.91
N PRO A 232 -11.48 -0.92 -21.00
CA PRO A 232 -10.82 0.38 -20.95
C PRO A 232 -11.66 1.43 -20.21
N LEU A 233 -10.99 2.28 -19.43
CA LEU A 233 -11.66 3.34 -18.67
C LEU A 233 -12.40 4.35 -19.55
N SER A 234 -11.95 4.55 -20.81
CA SER A 234 -12.61 5.43 -21.79
C SER A 234 -14.05 5.02 -22.12
N ARG A 235 -14.45 3.77 -21.82
CA ARG A 235 -15.82 3.32 -22.02
C ARG A 235 -16.82 4.07 -21.13
N PHE A 236 -16.42 4.56 -19.96
CA PHE A 236 -17.33 5.26 -19.05
C PHE A 236 -17.86 6.58 -19.62
N THR A 237 -17.17 7.16 -20.59
CA THR A 237 -17.54 8.41 -21.27
C THR A 237 -18.10 8.18 -22.68
N ASP A 238 -18.11 6.93 -23.15
CA ASP A 238 -18.64 6.56 -24.47
C ASP A 238 -20.19 6.53 -24.40
N PRO A 239 -20.91 7.22 -25.31
CA PRO A 239 -22.38 7.19 -25.36
C PRO A 239 -22.97 5.77 -25.32
N VAL A 240 -22.32 4.80 -25.95
CA VAL A 240 -22.76 3.39 -26.00
C VAL A 240 -22.85 2.77 -24.61
N TYR A 241 -22.01 3.20 -23.66
CA TYR A 241 -22.08 2.72 -22.27
C TYR A 241 -23.40 3.11 -21.61
N HIS A 242 -23.93 4.29 -21.92
CA HIS A 242 -25.16 4.79 -21.32
C HIS A 242 -26.42 4.13 -21.88
N GLU A 243 -26.35 3.58 -23.09
CA GLU A 243 -27.42 2.77 -23.70
C GLU A 243 -27.56 1.38 -23.06
N TRP A 244 -26.53 0.90 -22.36
CA TRP A 244 -26.57 -0.42 -21.74
C TRP A 244 -27.54 -0.47 -20.55
N GLY A 245 -28.21 -1.61 -20.42
CA GLY A 245 -29.03 -1.92 -19.24
C GLY A 245 -28.20 -1.99 -17.95
N PHE A 246 -28.89 -1.83 -16.82
CA PHE A 246 -28.28 -1.75 -15.48
C PHE A 246 -27.23 -2.84 -15.19
N PHE A 247 -27.58 -4.12 -15.40
CA PHE A 247 -26.68 -5.23 -15.09
C PHE A 247 -25.40 -5.23 -15.93
N LYS A 248 -25.48 -4.81 -17.19
CA LYS A 248 -24.31 -4.70 -18.07
C LYS A 248 -23.40 -3.56 -17.63
N ARG A 249 -23.96 -2.40 -17.25
CA ARG A 249 -23.19 -1.28 -16.70
C ARG A 249 -22.51 -1.63 -15.38
N LEU A 250 -23.22 -2.31 -14.48
CA LEU A 250 -22.67 -2.77 -13.20
C LEU A 250 -21.58 -3.83 -13.39
N GLY A 251 -21.82 -4.82 -14.25
CA GLY A 251 -20.82 -5.83 -14.60
C GLY A 251 -19.57 -5.22 -15.25
N TYR A 252 -19.75 -4.18 -16.08
CA TYR A 252 -18.61 -3.46 -16.65
C TYR A 252 -17.81 -2.70 -15.59
N GLN A 253 -18.46 -1.99 -14.66
CA GLN A 253 -17.77 -1.34 -13.53
C GLN A 253 -16.99 -2.35 -12.69
N TYR A 254 -17.60 -3.52 -12.42
CA TYR A 254 -16.94 -4.62 -11.76
C TYR A 254 -15.65 -5.02 -12.49
N MET A 255 -15.77 -5.32 -13.78
CA MET A 255 -14.65 -5.81 -14.58
C MET A 255 -13.57 -4.75 -14.80
N ALA A 256 -13.92 -3.46 -14.89
CA ALA A 256 -12.95 -2.38 -14.98
C ALA A 256 -12.09 -2.29 -13.70
N GLY A 257 -12.73 -2.32 -12.52
CA GLY A 257 -12.03 -2.34 -11.25
C GLY A 257 -11.14 -3.58 -11.07
N PHE A 258 -11.66 -4.75 -11.45
CA PHE A 258 -10.92 -6.01 -11.44
C PHE A 258 -9.70 -5.96 -12.34
N THR A 259 -9.87 -5.50 -13.58
CA THR A 259 -8.82 -5.36 -14.58
C THR A 259 -7.71 -4.43 -14.08
N ALA A 260 -8.07 -3.27 -13.53
CA ALA A 260 -7.10 -2.29 -13.08
C ALA A 260 -6.25 -2.75 -11.89
N ARG A 261 -6.71 -3.70 -11.06
CA ARG A 261 -5.91 -4.18 -9.91
C ARG A 261 -4.66 -4.95 -10.33
N TRP A 262 -4.70 -5.67 -11.45
CA TRP A 262 -3.62 -6.54 -11.90
C TRP A 262 -2.30 -5.81 -12.17
N LYS A 263 -2.33 -4.54 -12.65
CA LYS A 263 -1.10 -3.74 -12.80
C LYS A 263 -0.43 -3.42 -11.46
N TYR A 264 -1.21 -3.20 -10.39
CA TYR A 264 -0.66 -2.99 -9.05
C TYR A 264 -0.10 -4.28 -8.47
N TYR A 265 -0.78 -5.42 -8.70
CA TYR A 265 -0.26 -6.73 -8.30
C TYR A 265 1.07 -7.05 -8.95
N PHE A 266 1.22 -6.74 -10.25
CA PHE A 266 2.49 -6.86 -10.96
C PHE A 266 3.59 -6.02 -10.29
N ILE A 267 3.38 -4.71 -10.15
CA ILE A 267 4.40 -3.80 -9.61
C ILE A 267 4.82 -4.21 -8.19
N TRP A 268 3.86 -4.52 -7.32
CA TRP A 268 4.16 -4.94 -5.95
C TRP A 268 4.83 -6.31 -5.88
N SER A 269 4.56 -7.22 -6.82
CA SER A 269 5.23 -8.53 -6.88
C SER A 269 6.70 -8.41 -7.30
N ILE A 270 7.04 -7.46 -8.19
CA ILE A 270 8.44 -7.17 -8.56
C ILE A 270 9.20 -6.58 -7.37
N SER A 271 8.61 -5.61 -6.66
CA SER A 271 9.16 -5.08 -5.41
C SER A 271 9.35 -6.16 -4.35
N GLU A 272 8.37 -7.05 -4.19
CA GLU A 272 8.46 -8.20 -3.28
C GLU A 272 9.66 -9.08 -3.66
N ALA A 273 9.83 -9.42 -4.94
CA ALA A 273 10.98 -10.18 -5.41
C ALA A 273 12.32 -9.49 -5.08
N ALA A 274 12.43 -8.17 -5.31
CA ALA A 274 13.63 -7.39 -4.99
C ALA A 274 13.96 -7.41 -3.49
N ILE A 275 12.95 -7.24 -2.62
CA ILE A 275 13.15 -7.25 -1.17
C ILE A 275 13.48 -8.66 -0.64
N ILE A 276 12.86 -9.71 -1.18
CA ILE A 276 13.19 -11.10 -0.84
C ILE A 276 14.63 -11.41 -1.23
N ILE A 277 15.02 -11.13 -2.48
CA ILE A 277 16.35 -11.49 -2.98
C ILE A 277 17.47 -10.69 -2.29
N SER A 278 17.17 -9.53 -1.68
CA SER A 278 18.11 -8.77 -0.84
C SER A 278 18.37 -9.39 0.55
N GLY A 279 17.47 -10.25 1.04
CA GLY A 279 17.46 -10.75 2.41
C GLY A 279 16.64 -9.92 3.41
N LEU A 280 16.27 -8.67 3.09
CA LEU A 280 15.47 -7.81 3.98
C LEU A 280 14.05 -8.37 4.21
N GLY A 281 13.50 -9.11 3.25
CA GLY A 281 12.17 -9.72 3.36
C GLY A 281 12.03 -10.82 4.43
N PHE A 282 13.13 -11.29 5.04
CA PHE A 282 13.14 -12.47 5.90
C PHE A 282 12.37 -12.30 7.21
N SER A 283 11.25 -13.00 7.39
CA SER A 283 10.35 -12.89 8.56
C SER A 283 10.50 -14.01 9.59
N GLY A 284 11.59 -14.78 9.53
CA GLY A 284 11.87 -15.89 10.46
C GLY A 284 11.64 -17.27 9.84
N TRP A 285 11.54 -18.30 10.67
CA TRP A 285 11.42 -19.70 10.23
C TRP A 285 10.01 -20.25 10.50
N THR A 286 9.58 -21.24 9.72
CA THR A 286 8.40 -22.05 10.00
C THR A 286 8.68 -23.04 11.14
N ASN A 287 7.61 -23.53 11.78
CA ASN A 287 7.67 -24.60 12.78
C ASN A 287 7.69 -26.01 12.16
N SER A 288 8.03 -26.13 10.86
CA SER A 288 8.11 -27.43 10.17
C SER A 288 9.45 -28.12 10.43
N SER A 289 9.51 -29.43 10.19
CA SER A 289 10.74 -30.22 10.20
C SER A 289 11.00 -30.80 8.80
N PRO A 290 12.01 -30.30 8.04
CA PRO A 290 12.94 -29.23 8.39
C PRO A 290 12.29 -27.82 8.36
N PRO A 291 12.87 -26.84 9.09
CA PRO A 291 12.36 -25.47 9.11
C PRO A 291 12.60 -24.79 7.76
N LYS A 292 11.59 -24.08 7.26
CA LYS A 292 11.65 -23.33 6.00
C LYS A 292 11.69 -21.82 6.30
N PRO A 293 12.48 -21.03 5.54
CA PRO A 293 12.50 -19.59 5.73
C PRO A 293 11.19 -18.95 5.28
N ARG A 294 10.69 -17.98 6.05
CA ARG A 294 9.53 -17.14 5.72
C ARG A 294 9.99 -15.79 5.22
N TRP A 295 9.20 -15.23 4.30
CA TRP A 295 9.52 -14.01 3.57
C TRP A 295 8.36 -13.00 3.59
N ASP A 296 7.52 -13.09 4.61
CA ASP A 296 6.24 -12.37 4.69
C ASP A 296 6.41 -10.86 4.87
N ARG A 297 7.59 -10.37 5.31
CA ARG A 297 7.84 -8.92 5.43
C ARG A 297 7.86 -8.23 4.07
N ALA A 298 8.26 -8.94 3.02
CA ALA A 298 8.29 -8.39 1.66
C ALA A 298 6.90 -8.30 1.01
N LYS A 299 5.93 -9.04 1.53
CA LYS A 299 4.59 -9.16 0.95
C LYS A 299 3.84 -7.84 1.07
N ASN A 300 3.57 -7.21 -0.06
CA ASN A 300 2.72 -6.00 -0.12
C ASN A 300 1.30 -6.29 -0.62
N VAL A 301 1.07 -7.47 -1.20
CA VAL A 301 -0.26 -7.88 -1.66
C VAL A 301 -0.49 -9.39 -1.54
N ASP A 302 -1.71 -9.76 -1.18
CA ASP A 302 -2.24 -11.12 -1.30
C ASP A 302 -3.32 -11.14 -2.37
N VAL A 303 -2.96 -11.50 -3.60
CA VAL A 303 -3.85 -11.43 -4.78
C VAL A 303 -5.15 -12.22 -4.53
N LEU A 304 -5.04 -13.48 -4.11
CA LEU A 304 -6.22 -14.30 -3.82
C LEU A 304 -6.97 -13.79 -2.60
N GLY A 305 -6.26 -13.30 -1.58
CA GLY A 305 -6.87 -12.68 -0.41
C GLY A 305 -7.75 -11.46 -0.76
N VAL A 306 -7.36 -10.68 -1.78
CA VAL A 306 -8.16 -9.55 -2.28
C VAL A 306 -9.34 -10.03 -3.11
N GLU A 307 -9.10 -10.88 -4.12
CA GLU A 307 -10.17 -11.30 -5.05
C GLU A 307 -11.18 -12.26 -4.42
N LEU A 308 -10.84 -12.90 -3.30
CA LEU A 308 -11.71 -13.81 -2.55
C LEU A 308 -12.05 -13.30 -1.14
N ALA A 309 -11.95 -11.99 -0.90
CA ALA A 309 -12.23 -11.39 0.40
C ALA A 309 -13.70 -11.61 0.82
N MET A 310 -13.90 -12.31 1.95
CA MET A 310 -15.24 -12.62 2.48
C MET A 310 -15.87 -11.45 3.26
N SER A 311 -15.07 -10.44 3.56
CA SER A 311 -15.51 -9.21 4.23
C SER A 311 -14.59 -8.05 3.85
N SER A 312 -15.15 -6.87 3.66
CA SER A 312 -14.39 -5.65 3.37
C SER A 312 -13.43 -5.25 4.48
N VAL A 313 -13.63 -5.77 5.70
CA VAL A 313 -12.69 -5.58 6.83
C VAL A 313 -11.35 -6.27 6.58
N GLN A 314 -11.33 -7.32 5.76
CA GLN A 314 -10.12 -8.05 5.41
C GLN A 314 -9.26 -7.29 4.39
N LEU A 315 -9.86 -6.46 3.53
CA LEU A 315 -9.17 -5.81 2.41
C LEU A 315 -7.88 -5.06 2.81
N PRO A 316 -7.84 -4.24 3.88
CA PRO A 316 -6.60 -3.58 4.30
C PRO A 316 -5.48 -4.54 4.76
N LEU A 317 -5.80 -5.81 5.04
CA LEU A 317 -4.83 -6.83 5.44
C LEU A 317 -4.21 -7.57 4.25
N VAL A 318 -4.76 -7.38 3.05
CA VAL A 318 -4.39 -8.12 1.84
C VAL A 318 -4.08 -7.22 0.65
N TRP A 319 -4.56 -5.98 0.63
CA TRP A 319 -4.29 -4.96 -0.38
C TRP A 319 -3.36 -3.88 0.18
N ASN A 320 -2.28 -3.58 -0.57
CA ASN A 320 -1.29 -2.56 -0.21
C ASN A 320 -0.89 -2.64 1.27
N ILE A 321 -0.50 -3.84 1.70
CA ILE A 321 -0.40 -4.26 3.10
C ILE A 321 0.46 -3.30 3.91
N GLN A 322 1.58 -2.83 3.35
CA GLN A 322 2.48 -1.96 4.09
C GLN A 322 1.94 -0.54 4.26
N VAL A 323 1.24 0.01 3.27
CA VAL A 323 0.57 1.31 3.42
C VAL A 323 -0.61 1.20 4.39
N SER A 324 -1.38 0.12 4.32
CA SER A 324 -2.45 -0.15 5.28
C SER A 324 -1.90 -0.29 6.72
N THR A 325 -0.74 -0.92 6.87
CA THR A 325 -0.02 -1.05 8.16
C THR A 325 0.51 0.31 8.63
N TRP A 326 1.05 1.12 7.72
CA TRP A 326 1.48 2.49 8.00
C TRP A 326 0.32 3.36 8.48
N LEU A 327 -0.80 3.37 7.75
CA LEU A 327 -2.02 4.10 8.13
C LEU A 327 -2.53 3.65 9.50
N ARG A 328 -2.44 2.36 9.79
CA ARG A 328 -2.79 1.83 11.11
C ARG A 328 -1.89 2.39 12.21
N HIS A 329 -0.57 2.31 12.06
CA HIS A 329 0.40 2.69 13.09
C HIS A 329 0.57 4.20 13.28
N TYR A 330 0.56 4.96 12.18
CA TYR A 330 0.90 6.39 12.18
C TYR A 330 -0.31 7.32 12.13
N VAL A 331 -1.51 6.79 11.88
CA VAL A 331 -2.76 7.58 11.85
C VAL A 331 -3.78 6.97 12.79
N TYR A 332 -4.33 5.80 12.46
CA TYR A 332 -5.47 5.23 13.17
C TYR A 332 -5.22 5.02 14.66
N GLU A 333 -4.15 4.30 15.03
CA GLU A 333 -3.82 4.00 16.43
C GLU A 333 -3.46 5.26 17.23
N ARG A 334 -2.92 6.29 16.57
CA ARG A 334 -2.56 7.57 17.20
C ARG A 334 -3.78 8.48 17.42
N LEU A 335 -4.83 8.35 16.61
CA LEU A 335 -6.10 9.03 16.82
C LEU A 335 -6.99 8.38 17.90
N VAL A 336 -6.64 7.17 18.35
CA VAL A 336 -7.35 6.47 19.43
C VAL A 336 -6.81 6.94 20.78
N GLN A 337 -7.70 7.50 21.60
CA GLN A 337 -7.36 7.86 22.98
C GLN A 337 -7.11 6.60 23.83
N LYS A 338 -6.14 6.64 24.76
CA LYS A 338 -5.86 5.53 25.68
C LYS A 338 -7.15 5.10 26.41
N GLY A 339 -7.40 3.80 26.46
CA GLY A 339 -8.60 3.22 27.10
C GLY A 339 -9.91 3.32 26.29
N ARG A 340 -9.95 4.00 25.14
CA ARG A 340 -11.16 4.11 24.30
C ARG A 340 -11.13 3.16 23.11
N LYS A 341 -12.30 2.65 22.73
CA LYS A 341 -12.46 1.87 21.50
C LYS A 341 -12.51 2.82 20.29
N PRO A 342 -11.87 2.47 19.16
CA PRO A 342 -11.97 3.27 17.94
C PRO A 342 -13.40 3.27 17.40
N GLY A 343 -13.83 4.42 16.91
CA GLY A 343 -15.13 4.63 16.26
C GLY A 343 -15.02 4.81 14.74
N PHE A 344 -16.12 5.24 14.14
CA PHE A 344 -16.18 5.56 12.71
C PHE A 344 -15.32 6.78 12.36
N PHE A 345 -15.19 7.76 13.26
CA PHE A 345 -14.37 8.95 13.03
C PHE A 345 -12.89 8.60 12.79
N GLN A 346 -12.29 7.73 13.60
CA GLN A 346 -10.89 7.30 13.40
C GLN A 346 -10.72 6.58 12.06
N LEU A 347 -11.69 5.76 11.65
CA LEU A 347 -11.69 5.12 10.34
C LEU A 347 -11.77 6.16 9.21
N LEU A 348 -12.72 7.08 9.28
CA LEU A 348 -12.91 8.12 8.26
C LEU A 348 -11.67 9.04 8.15
N ALA A 349 -11.11 9.48 9.27
CA ALA A 349 -9.89 10.28 9.29
C ALA A 349 -8.70 9.53 8.68
N THR A 350 -8.58 8.23 8.95
CA THR A 350 -7.53 7.38 8.35
C THR A 350 -7.70 7.25 6.84
N GLN A 351 -8.93 7.04 6.36
CA GLN A 351 -9.21 6.98 4.92
C GLN A 351 -8.98 8.35 4.26
N ALA A 352 -9.32 9.47 4.92
CA ALA A 352 -9.07 10.81 4.41
C ALA A 352 -7.57 11.10 4.25
N VAL A 353 -6.74 10.69 5.22
CA VAL A 353 -5.27 10.77 5.08
C VAL A 353 -4.79 9.94 3.89
N SER A 354 -5.35 8.73 3.71
CA SER A 354 -5.03 7.90 2.54
C SER A 354 -5.42 8.58 1.22
N ALA A 355 -6.56 9.29 1.18
CA ALA A 355 -6.96 10.07 0.01
C ALA A 355 -5.96 11.16 -0.33
N VAL A 356 -5.61 11.98 0.66
CA VAL A 356 -4.67 13.08 0.49
C VAL A 356 -3.28 12.58 0.08
N TRP A 357 -2.88 11.40 0.57
CA TRP A 357 -1.62 10.76 0.15
C TRP A 357 -1.63 10.38 -1.34
N HIS A 358 -2.78 10.02 -1.92
CA HIS A 358 -2.92 9.76 -3.36
C HIS A 358 -3.06 11.03 -4.20
N GLY A 359 -3.59 12.11 -3.63
CA GLY A 359 -3.76 13.41 -4.28
C GLY A 359 -5.11 14.06 -3.99
N LEU A 360 -5.35 15.23 -4.60
CA LEU A 360 -6.54 16.05 -4.34
C LEU A 360 -7.67 15.89 -5.37
N TYR A 361 -7.57 14.91 -6.27
CA TYR A 361 -8.64 14.63 -7.23
C TYR A 361 -9.92 14.20 -6.49
N PRO A 362 -11.11 14.73 -6.87
CA PRO A 362 -12.37 14.39 -6.22
C PRO A 362 -12.66 12.88 -6.17
N GLY A 363 -12.30 12.15 -7.22
CA GLY A 363 -12.47 10.71 -7.32
C GLY A 363 -11.71 9.93 -6.23
N TYR A 364 -10.50 10.38 -5.85
CA TYR A 364 -9.77 9.80 -4.71
C TYR A 364 -10.53 10.02 -3.40
N ILE A 365 -10.95 11.26 -3.13
CA ILE A 365 -11.67 11.61 -1.90
C ILE A 365 -12.95 10.80 -1.79
N ILE A 366 -13.73 10.72 -2.87
CA ILE A 366 -14.98 9.96 -2.92
C ILE A 366 -14.71 8.47 -2.68
N PHE A 367 -13.70 7.88 -3.35
CA PHE A 367 -13.34 6.48 -3.15
C PHE A 367 -13.02 6.15 -1.69
N PHE A 368 -12.20 6.98 -1.03
CA PHE A 368 -11.78 6.73 0.34
C PHE A 368 -12.89 6.97 1.37
N VAL A 369 -13.80 7.91 1.13
CA VAL A 369 -15.03 8.02 1.93
C VAL A 369 -15.90 6.79 1.73
N GLN A 370 -16.06 6.31 0.49
CA GLN A 370 -16.80 5.09 0.21
C GLN A 370 -16.14 3.84 0.81
N SER A 371 -14.82 3.76 0.86
CA SER A 371 -14.12 2.63 1.49
C SER A 371 -14.42 2.57 3.00
N ALA A 372 -14.51 3.72 3.68
CA ALA A 372 -14.93 3.80 5.08
C ALA A 372 -16.36 3.27 5.27
N LEU A 373 -17.29 3.69 4.40
CA LEU A 373 -18.68 3.23 4.41
C LEU A 373 -18.77 1.73 4.11
N MET A 374 -18.03 1.26 3.10
CA MET A 374 -17.93 -0.13 2.69
C MET A 374 -17.52 -1.02 3.88
N ILE A 375 -16.43 -0.67 4.56
CA ILE A 375 -15.94 -1.38 5.75
C ILE A 375 -16.97 -1.34 6.88
N ALA A 376 -17.59 -0.19 7.12
CA ALA A 376 -18.61 -0.04 8.16
C ALA A 376 -19.85 -0.92 7.89
N GLY A 377 -20.36 -0.96 6.64
CA GLY A 377 -21.46 -1.83 6.24
C GLY A 377 -21.10 -3.32 6.34
N SER A 378 -19.90 -3.72 5.93
CA SER A 378 -19.44 -5.11 6.07
C SER A 378 -19.35 -5.56 7.54
N ARG A 379 -18.97 -4.65 8.46
CA ARG A 379 -18.99 -4.92 9.91
C ARG A 379 -20.40 -5.17 10.44
N VAL A 380 -21.43 -4.55 9.87
CA VAL A 380 -22.82 -4.81 10.26
C VAL A 380 -23.21 -6.23 9.87
N ILE A 381 -22.98 -6.61 8.62
CA ILE A 381 -23.27 -7.97 8.13
C ILE A 381 -22.52 -9.00 9.00
N TYR A 382 -21.25 -8.76 9.28
CA TYR A 382 -20.45 -9.63 10.14
C TYR A 382 -21.04 -9.79 11.56
N ARG A 383 -21.56 -8.72 12.16
CA ARG A 383 -22.20 -8.83 13.48
C ARG A 383 -23.46 -9.68 13.43
N TRP A 384 -24.25 -9.59 12.37
CA TRP A 384 -25.39 -10.49 12.18
C TRP A 384 -24.96 -11.93 11.93
N GLN A 385 -23.86 -12.17 11.20
CA GLN A 385 -23.29 -13.53 11.05
C GLN A 385 -22.96 -14.14 12.42
N GLN A 386 -22.29 -13.38 13.30
CA GLN A 386 -21.97 -13.84 14.65
C GLN A 386 -23.21 -14.08 15.51
N ALA A 387 -24.27 -13.30 15.31
CA ALA A 387 -25.54 -13.45 16.02
C ALA A 387 -26.31 -14.71 15.62
N THR A 388 -26.12 -15.21 14.40
CA THR A 388 -26.86 -16.34 13.85
C THR A 388 -25.96 -17.56 13.60
N LYS A 389 -24.84 -17.64 14.31
CA LYS A 389 -23.82 -18.67 14.12
C LYS A 389 -24.42 -20.09 14.24
N GLY A 390 -24.03 -20.98 13.34
CA GLY A 390 -24.50 -22.36 13.24
C GLY A 390 -25.78 -22.55 12.43
N THR A 391 -26.39 -21.48 11.90
CA THR A 391 -27.65 -21.56 11.15
C THR A 391 -27.45 -21.45 9.63
N MET A 392 -28.48 -21.82 8.86
CA MET A 392 -28.51 -21.53 7.42
C MET A 392 -28.43 -20.02 7.15
N PHE A 393 -28.98 -19.19 8.03
CA PHE A 393 -28.94 -17.74 7.89
C PHE A 393 -27.51 -17.18 8.02
N GLU A 394 -26.64 -17.77 8.85
CA GLU A 394 -25.21 -17.41 8.86
C GLU A 394 -24.58 -17.59 7.49
N LYS A 395 -24.77 -18.75 6.83
CA LYS A 395 -24.12 -18.99 5.53
C LYS A 395 -24.65 -18.05 4.45
N ILE A 396 -25.94 -17.70 4.50
CA ILE A 396 -26.53 -16.65 3.63
C ILE A 396 -25.82 -15.33 3.88
N LEU A 397 -25.66 -14.90 5.14
CA LEU A 397 -24.97 -13.66 5.48
C LEU A 397 -23.49 -13.68 5.11
N VAL A 398 -22.82 -14.83 5.16
CA VAL A 398 -21.44 -15.02 4.68
C VAL A 398 -21.37 -14.81 3.17
N ALA A 399 -22.24 -15.47 2.40
CA ALA A 399 -22.33 -15.28 0.96
C ALA A 399 -22.69 -13.84 0.58
N MET A 400 -23.61 -13.20 1.32
CA MET A 400 -23.96 -11.79 1.13
C MET A 400 -22.79 -10.86 1.41
N ASN A 401 -22.00 -11.08 2.46
CA ASN A 401 -20.85 -10.23 2.78
C ASN A 401 -19.74 -10.37 1.74
N PHE A 402 -19.54 -11.57 1.21
CA PHE A 402 -18.65 -11.82 0.08
C PHE A 402 -19.10 -11.05 -1.17
N ALA A 403 -20.35 -11.22 -1.60
CA ALA A 403 -20.91 -10.51 -2.76
C ALA A 403 -20.87 -8.98 -2.56
N TYR A 404 -21.26 -8.50 -1.38
CA TYR A 404 -21.16 -7.10 -0.98
C TYR A 404 -19.72 -6.60 -1.11
N THR A 405 -18.74 -7.34 -0.59
CA THR A 405 -17.35 -6.91 -0.59
C THR A 405 -16.83 -6.72 -2.01
N LEU A 406 -17.07 -7.69 -2.89
CA LEU A 406 -16.60 -7.63 -4.27
C LEU A 406 -17.33 -6.54 -5.07
N LEU A 407 -18.66 -6.45 -4.97
CA LEU A 407 -19.43 -5.46 -5.74
C LEU A 407 -19.10 -4.03 -5.30
N ILE A 408 -19.10 -3.76 -3.99
CA ILE A 408 -18.88 -2.41 -3.46
C ILE A 408 -17.44 -1.96 -3.68
N LEU A 409 -16.45 -2.85 -3.55
CA LEU A 409 -15.05 -2.52 -3.84
C LEU A 409 -14.88 -2.07 -5.29
N ASN A 410 -15.38 -2.86 -6.25
CA ASN A 410 -15.16 -2.55 -7.65
C ASN A 410 -15.98 -1.33 -8.11
N TYR A 411 -17.22 -1.17 -7.63
CA TYR A 411 -17.98 0.07 -7.82
C TYR A 411 -17.21 1.28 -7.29
N SER A 412 -16.75 1.22 -6.03
CA SER A 412 -16.07 2.35 -5.39
C SER A 412 -14.79 2.69 -6.17
N ALA A 413 -14.04 1.68 -6.59
CA ALA A 413 -12.77 1.85 -7.30
C ALA A 413 -12.90 2.65 -8.61
N VAL A 414 -14.09 2.71 -9.24
CA VAL A 414 -14.28 3.51 -10.46
C VAL A 414 -13.93 4.98 -10.23
N GLY A 415 -14.34 5.56 -9.10
CA GLY A 415 -13.98 6.95 -8.75
C GLY A 415 -12.46 7.15 -8.62
N PHE A 416 -11.76 6.17 -8.03
CA PHE A 416 -10.30 6.18 -7.94
C PHE A 416 -9.61 6.10 -9.31
N MET A 417 -10.24 5.48 -10.30
CA MET A 417 -9.67 5.29 -11.62
C MET A 417 -9.95 6.46 -12.59
N VAL A 418 -11.15 7.05 -12.53
CA VAL A 418 -11.54 8.14 -13.44
C VAL A 418 -11.15 9.53 -12.94
N LEU A 419 -10.95 9.67 -11.62
CA LEU A 419 -10.44 10.85 -10.90
C LEU A 419 -11.34 12.09 -10.89
N SER A 420 -11.91 12.47 -12.02
CA SER A 420 -12.72 13.69 -12.10
C SER A 420 -14.04 13.54 -11.35
N LEU A 421 -14.56 14.64 -10.80
CA LEU A 421 -15.86 14.65 -10.14
C LEU A 421 -16.97 14.25 -11.12
N HIS A 422 -16.94 14.82 -12.32
CA HIS A 422 -17.96 14.59 -13.34
C HIS A 422 -18.01 13.12 -13.75
N GLU A 423 -16.89 12.52 -14.15
CA GLU A 423 -16.86 11.11 -14.56
C GLU A 423 -17.23 10.17 -13.40
N THR A 424 -16.80 10.50 -12.17
CA THR A 424 -17.15 9.72 -10.98
C THR A 424 -18.66 9.72 -10.76
N LEU A 425 -19.31 10.90 -10.77
CA LEU A 425 -20.76 11.00 -10.58
C LEU A 425 -21.54 10.39 -11.74
N THR A 426 -21.07 10.55 -12.98
CA THR A 426 -21.68 9.94 -14.17
C THR A 426 -21.62 8.42 -14.10
N ALA A 427 -20.46 7.84 -13.75
CA ALA A 427 -20.33 6.40 -13.61
C ALA A 427 -21.23 5.87 -12.46
N TYR A 428 -21.19 6.50 -11.30
CA TYR A 428 -22.00 6.08 -10.15
C TYR A 428 -23.50 6.23 -10.37
N GLY A 429 -23.91 7.35 -10.99
CA GLY A 429 -25.31 7.61 -11.36
C GLY A 429 -25.84 6.61 -12.37
N SER A 430 -25.01 6.11 -13.30
CA SER A 430 -25.41 5.10 -14.28
C SER A 430 -25.87 3.77 -13.66
N VAL A 431 -25.46 3.50 -12.42
CA VAL A 431 -25.91 2.34 -11.63
C VAL A 431 -26.64 2.77 -10.35
N TYR A 432 -27.31 3.93 -10.39
CA TYR A 432 -28.19 4.43 -9.33
C TYR A 432 -27.53 4.53 -7.95
N TYR A 433 -26.23 4.82 -7.91
CA TYR A 433 -25.46 4.96 -6.67
C TYR A 433 -25.52 3.74 -5.72
N ILE A 434 -25.77 2.54 -6.24
CA ILE A 434 -26.01 1.34 -5.40
C ILE A 434 -24.87 1.08 -4.42
N GLY A 435 -23.62 1.30 -4.83
CA GLY A 435 -22.47 1.04 -3.97
C GLY A 435 -22.24 2.09 -2.89
N THR A 436 -22.96 3.21 -2.95
CA THR A 436 -23.02 4.23 -1.89
C THR A 436 -24.22 4.00 -0.99
N ILE A 437 -25.39 3.72 -1.56
CA ILE A 437 -26.67 3.58 -0.84
C ILE A 437 -26.67 2.32 0.02
N ILE A 438 -26.25 1.16 -0.51
CA ILE A 438 -26.30 -0.12 0.22
C ILE A 438 -25.49 -0.07 1.53
N PRO A 439 -24.23 0.39 1.57
CA PRO A 439 -23.50 0.54 2.83
C PRO A 439 -24.21 1.43 3.85
N ILE A 440 -24.77 2.57 3.40
CA ILE A 440 -25.50 3.49 4.28
C ILE A 440 -26.74 2.82 4.86
N LEU A 441 -27.54 2.15 4.04
CA LEU A 441 -28.72 1.43 4.49
C LEU A 441 -28.38 0.34 5.51
N LEU A 442 -27.31 -0.43 5.31
CA LEU A 442 -26.85 -1.42 6.29
C LEU A 442 -26.48 -0.78 7.62
N ILE A 443 -25.75 0.35 7.58
CA ILE A 443 -25.36 1.09 8.78
C ILE A 443 -26.59 1.62 9.53
N LEU A 444 -27.57 2.19 8.82
CA LEU A 444 -28.82 2.68 9.41
C LEU A 444 -29.66 1.52 9.98
N LEU A 445 -29.79 0.43 9.23
CA LEU A 445 -30.53 -0.76 9.66
C LEU A 445 -29.94 -1.36 10.94
N SER A 446 -28.63 -1.30 11.13
CA SER A 446 -27.97 -1.76 12.35
C SER A 446 -28.37 -1.00 13.63
N LYS A 447 -28.94 0.22 13.49
CA LYS A 447 -29.47 1.00 14.61
C LYS A 447 -30.84 0.52 15.05
N VAL A 448 -31.62 -0.04 14.12
CA VAL A 448 -32.97 -0.59 14.35
C VAL A 448 -32.86 -2.06 14.75
N ILE A 449 -32.17 -2.86 13.93
CA ILE A 449 -31.92 -4.28 14.14
C ILE A 449 -30.57 -4.44 14.81
N LYS A 450 -30.55 -4.28 16.14
CA LYS A 450 -29.33 -4.45 16.93
C LYS A 450 -28.91 -5.92 16.89
N PRO A 451 -27.74 -6.27 16.31
CA PRO A 451 -27.20 -7.60 16.51
C PRO A 451 -27.02 -7.84 18.02
N PRO A 452 -27.40 -9.00 18.58
CA PRO A 452 -27.12 -9.33 19.96
C PRO A 452 -25.64 -9.10 20.25
N ARG A 453 -25.34 -8.51 21.41
CA ARG A 453 -23.95 -8.28 21.82
C ARG A 453 -23.23 -9.63 21.78
N PRO A 454 -22.08 -9.75 21.10
CA PRO A 454 -21.27 -10.96 21.24
C PRO A 454 -21.01 -11.16 22.73
N ALA A 455 -21.32 -12.35 23.25
CA ALA A 455 -21.04 -12.70 24.63
C ALA A 455 -19.56 -12.39 24.88
N THR A 456 -19.28 -11.33 25.64
CA THR A 456 -17.93 -11.04 26.12
C THR A 456 -17.42 -12.32 26.75
N SER A 457 -16.29 -12.83 26.26
CA SER A 457 -15.60 -13.96 26.88
C SER A 457 -15.23 -13.56 28.31
N LYS A 458 -16.12 -13.85 29.26
CA LYS A 458 -15.83 -13.83 30.70
C LYS A 458 -14.88 -14.97 31.10
N ALA A 459 -14.47 -15.84 30.16
CA ALA A 459 -13.64 -17.02 30.42
C ALA A 459 -12.13 -16.83 30.16
N ARG A 460 -11.56 -15.63 30.42
CA ARG A 460 -10.09 -15.45 30.44
C ARG A 460 -9.59 -14.64 31.63
N LYS A 461 -10.27 -14.81 32.77
CA LYS A 461 -9.85 -14.31 34.09
C LYS A 461 -9.84 -15.40 35.17
N ALA A 462 -9.82 -16.66 34.75
CA ALA A 462 -9.58 -17.80 35.61
C ALA A 462 -8.76 -18.81 34.81
N GLU A 463 -7.45 -18.58 34.78
CA GLU A 463 -6.33 -19.53 34.75
C GLU A 463 -5.02 -18.77 34.49
#